data_AF-A0A6L6L935-F1
#
_entry.id   AF-A0A6L6L935-F1
#
_cell.length_a   1.000
_cell.length_b   1.000
_cell.length_c   1.000
_cell.angle_alpha   90.00
_cell.angle_beta   90.00
_cell.angle_gamma   90.00
#
_symmetry.space_group_name_H-M   'P 1'
#
loop_
_entity.id
_entity.type
_entity.pdbx_description
1 polymer ?
#
loop_
_entity_poly.entity_id
_entity_poly.type
_entity_poly.pdbx_seq_one_letter_code
_entity_poly.pdbx_strand_id
1 'polypeptide(L)' 'MNVFEAVKQSVTTRQAAEYYGIHVGRNGMACCPFHNDKTPSMKL' A
#
# COMPACT_ATOMS: atom_id res chain seq x y z
N MET A 1 -18.06 1.59 16.77
CA MET A 1 -17.08 0.96 15.86
C MET A 1 -17.82 0.02 14.94
N ASN A 2 -17.94 0.36 13.65
CA ASN A 2 -18.53 -0.52 12.65
C ASN A 2 -17.45 -1.44 12.03
N VAL A 3 -17.87 -2.43 11.23
CA VAL A 3 -16.95 -3.40 10.62
C VAL A 3 -15.89 -2.72 9.74
N PHE A 4 -16.25 -1.67 8.99
CA PHE A 4 -15.31 -0.95 8.14
C PHE A 4 -14.27 -0.18 8.95
N GLU A 5 -14.67 0.45 10.06
CA GLU A 5 -13.76 1.13 10.98
C GLU A 5 -12.79 0.15 11.64
N ALA A 6 -13.29 -1.01 12.09
CA ALA A 6 -12.46 -2.04 12.69
C ALA A 6 -11.40 -2.58 11.70
N VAL A 7 -11.77 -2.76 10.43
CA VAL A 7 -10.83 -3.18 9.38
C VAL A 7 -9.76 -2.11 9.13
N LYS A 8 -10.14 -0.84 8.99
CA LYS A 8 -9.19 0.26 8.78
C LYS A 8 -8.18 0.43 9.92
N GLN A 9 -8.56 0.05 11.14
CA GLN A 9 -7.68 0.09 12.31
C GLN A 9 -6.77 -1.14 12.43
N SER A 10 -7.17 -2.27 11.88
CA SER A 10 -6.43 -3.54 12.00
C SER A 10 -5.49 -3.82 10.83
N VAL A 11 -5.75 -3.22 9.65
CA VAL A 11 -4.94 -3.41 8.45
C VAL A 11 -4.43 -2.07 7.93
N THR A 12 -3.11 -1.93 7.93
CA THR A 12 -2.46 -0.77 7.32
C THR A 12 -2.44 -0.87 5.81
N THR A 13 -2.41 0.27 5.12
CA THR A 13 -2.26 0.32 3.66
C THR A 13 -1.01 -0.41 3.18
N ARG A 14 0.09 -0.33 3.94
CA ARG A 14 1.34 -1.04 3.63
C ARG A 14 1.15 -2.56 3.64
N GLN A 15 0.51 -3.11 4.68
CA GLN A 15 0.25 -4.55 4.77
C GLN A 15 -0.59 -5.04 3.60
N ALA A 16 -1.64 -4.31 3.23
CA ALA A 16 -2.46 -4.64 2.08
C ALA A 16 -1.63 -4.59 0.77
N ALA A 17 -0.83 -3.54 0.56
CA ALA A 17 0.01 -3.41 -0.62
C ALA A 17 1.01 -4.57 -0.76
N GLU A 18 1.76 -4.87 0.31
CA GLU A 18 2.76 -5.96 0.31
C GLU A 18 2.10 -7.34 0.11
N TYR A 19 0.91 -7.56 0.68
CA TYR A 19 0.15 -8.81 0.48
C TYR A 19 -0.20 -9.05 -0.99
N TYR A 20 -0.51 -8.00 -1.74
CA TYR A 20 -0.80 -8.07 -3.18
C TYR A 20 0.45 -7.95 -4.07
N GLY A 21 1.66 -8.07 -3.50
CA GLY A 21 2.92 -8.08 -4.26
C GLY A 21 3.47 -6.70 -4.62
N ILE A 22 2.91 -5.62 -4.08
CA ILE A 22 3.46 -4.27 -4.25
C ILE A 22 4.59 -4.07 -3.25
N HIS A 23 5.83 -4.07 -3.73
CA HIS A 23 7.00 -3.85 -2.88
C HIS A 23 7.08 -2.38 -2.43
N VAL A 24 7.09 -2.15 -1.11
CA VAL A 24 7.13 -0.81 -0.52
C VAL A 24 8.51 -0.53 0.06
N GLY A 25 9.19 0.50 -0.46
CA GLY A 25 10.51 0.92 -0.02
C GLY A 25 10.53 1.47 1.41
N ARG A 26 11.75 1.75 1.91
CA ARG A 26 11.98 2.29 3.26
C ARG A 26 11.34 3.67 3.49
N ASN A 27 11.18 4.46 2.43
CA ASN A 27 10.53 5.77 2.46
C ASN A 27 9.01 5.69 2.23
N GLY A 28 8.41 4.50 2.22
CA GLY A 28 6.98 4.33 1.95
C GLY A 28 6.59 4.58 0.49
N MET A 29 7.53 4.50 -0.45
CA MET A 29 7.24 4.64 -1.88
C MET A 29 7.18 3.27 -2.56
N ALA A 30 6.35 3.16 -3.60
CA ALA A 30 6.27 2.00 -4.48
C ALA A 30 6.08 2.42 -5.94
N CYS A 31 6.37 1.52 -6.88
CA CYS A 31 5.91 1.70 -8.25
C CYS A 31 4.38 1.59 -8.27
N CYS A 32 3.72 2.54 -8.94
CA CYS A 32 2.27 2.58 -9.00
C CYS A 32 1.74 1.38 -9.81
N PRO A 33 0.76 0.61 -9.31
CA PRO A 33 0.19 -0.50 -10.09
C PRO A 33 -0.68 -0.03 -11.27
N PHE A 34 -1.00 1.26 -11.35
CA PHE A 34 -1.82 1.85 -12.41
C PHE A 34 -1.00 2.41 -13.58
N HIS A 35 0.32 2.48 -13.44
CA HIS A 35 1.25 2.94 -14.48
C HIS A 35 2.42 1.96 -14.58
N ASN A 36 3.02 1.81 -15.77
CA ASN A 36 4.19 0.92 -15.94
C ASN A 36 5.48 1.63 -15.51
N ASP A 37 5.53 2.04 -14.24
CA ASP A 37 6.62 2.85 -13.71
C ASP A 37 7.86 2.01 -13.41
N LYS A 38 9.01 2.51 -13.84
CA LYS A 38 10.33 1.92 -13.52
C LYS A 38 10.94 2.52 -12.25
N THR A 39 10.39 3.62 -11.76
CA THR A 39 10.82 4.33 -10.56
C THR A 39 9.62 4.54 -9.64
N PRO A 40 9.77 4.41 -8.31
CA PRO A 40 8.67 4.64 -7.39
C PRO A 40 8.02 6.02 -7.57
N SER A 41 6.70 6.03 -7.72
CA SER A 41 5.88 7.20 -8.05
C SER A 41 4.66 7.36 -7.13
N MET A 42 4.34 6.31 -6.36
CA MET A 42 3.20 6.26 -5.45
C MET A 42 3.68 6.29 -4.00
N LYS A 43 3.06 7.13 -3.17
CA LYS A 43 3.25 7.18 -1.72
C LYS A 43 2.21 6.31 -1.02
N LEU A 44 2.66 5.53 -0.04
CA LEU A 44 1.84 4.72 0.87
C LEU A 44 1.95 5.23 2.32
#